data_AF-A0A7S0FGL9-F1
#
_entry.id   AF-A0A7S0FGL9-F1
#
_cell.length_a   1.000
_cell.length_b   1.000
_cell.length_c   1.000
_cell.angle_alpha   90.00
_cell.angle_beta   90.00
_cell.angle_gamma   90.00
#
_symmetry.space_group_name_H-M   'P 1'
#
loop_
_entity.id
_entity.type
_entity.pdbx_description
1 polymer ?
#
loop_
_entity_poly.entity_id
_entity_poly.type
_entity_poly.pdbx_seq_one_letter_code
_entity_poly.pdbx_strand_id
1 'polypeptide(L)'
;AILTQGVYLAFCGEKGSPTSLPDLTCLVSASKRMAAAAQRVAAWSSPIASRVPPARPQCVSELINHTKYPLLDRRSTGYAELLHHSRRQLALTGMLKLENLLSNQALQVFLKEEEEIWRTGGSSHVKYSHTTEFNTDLREKGHGIDEAENLEFAEQHVVGYHQLAKHSALKALYHHMPLLQFVSDVMEQELWLSADPMNRLHLNRYTGGDQLGWHHDKSEFFFNLV
;
A
#
# COMPACT_ATOMS: atom_id res chain seq x y z
N ALA A 1 4.76 -13.79 -11.14
CA ALA A 1 3.58 -13.51 -10.32
C ALA A 1 2.39 -13.28 -11.24
N ILE A 2 1.33 -14.10 -11.14
CA ILE A 2 0.04 -13.81 -11.78
C ILE A 2 -0.62 -12.76 -10.89
N LEU A 3 -0.64 -11.50 -11.32
CA LEU A 3 -1.26 -10.41 -10.58
C LEU A 3 -2.75 -10.37 -10.94
N THR A 4 -3.59 -10.89 -10.05
CA THR A 4 -5.02 -10.56 -10.05
C THR A 4 -5.19 -9.23 -9.34
N GLN A 5 -5.58 -8.17 -10.06
CA GLN A 5 -5.81 -6.86 -9.45
C GLN A 5 -6.92 -6.94 -8.40
N GLY A 6 -6.52 -6.93 -7.14
CA GLY A 6 -7.40 -6.87 -5.99
C GLY A 6 -6.94 -5.74 -5.10
N VAL A 7 -7.82 -4.79 -4.83
CA VAL A 7 -7.59 -3.87 -3.72
C VAL A 7 -8.50 -4.29 -2.60
N TYR A 8 -7.94 -4.56 -1.43
CA TYR A 8 -8.68 -4.97 -0.25
C TYR A 8 -8.63 -3.86 0.80
N LEU A 9 -9.81 -3.41 1.21
CA LEU A 9 -9.98 -2.63 2.43
C LEU A 9 -10.64 -3.57 3.44
N ALA A 10 -9.97 -3.85 4.55
CA ALA A 10 -10.55 -4.60 5.66
C ALA A 10 -10.58 -3.73 6.91
N PHE A 11 -11.68 -3.85 7.67
CA PHE A 11 -11.88 -3.13 8.92
C PHE A 11 -11.74 -4.09 10.10
N CYS A 12 -10.94 -3.71 11.08
CA CYS A 12 -10.61 -4.46 12.28
C CYS A 12 -10.81 -3.54 13.50
N GLY A 13 -12.06 -3.20 13.84
CA GLY A 13 -12.35 -2.37 15.01
C GLY A 13 -13.83 -2.26 15.38
N GLU A 14 -14.12 -1.96 16.64
CA GLU A 14 -15.45 -1.51 17.10
C GLU A 14 -15.44 0.02 17.28
N LYS A 15 -16.56 0.69 17.00
CA LYS A 15 -16.67 2.16 16.96
C LYS A 15 -16.41 2.79 18.35
N GLY A 16 -15.27 3.50 18.50
CA GLY A 16 -14.93 4.32 19.67
C GLY A 16 -14.48 5.74 19.30
N SER A 17 -14.91 6.74 20.08
CA SER A 17 -14.76 8.20 19.83
C SER A 17 -13.38 8.79 20.22
N PRO A 18 -12.90 9.88 19.58
CA PRO A 18 -11.50 10.32 19.69
C PRO A 18 -11.27 11.46 20.69
N THR A 19 -10.17 11.42 21.45
CA THR A 19 -9.64 12.59 22.18
C THR A 19 -8.11 12.71 22.10
N SER A 20 -7.69 13.90 21.62
CA SER A 20 -6.42 14.64 21.81
C SER A 20 -5.10 14.11 21.24
N LEU A 21 -4.60 14.83 20.24
CA LEU A 21 -3.19 14.89 19.79
C LEU A 21 -2.34 15.76 20.73
N PRO A 22 -1.01 15.59 20.70
CA PRO A 22 -0.15 16.76 20.68
C PRO A 22 0.85 16.79 19.52
N ASP A 23 1.12 18.04 19.18
CA ASP A 23 2.08 18.67 18.28
C ASP A 23 3.55 18.37 18.68
N LEU A 24 4.49 18.53 17.74
CA LEU A 24 5.85 19.11 17.92
C LEU A 24 6.73 18.97 16.67
N THR A 25 7.01 20.12 16.06
CA THR A 25 8.00 20.42 15.01
C THR A 25 9.47 20.45 15.47
N CYS A 26 10.44 20.03 14.62
CA CYS A 26 11.77 20.67 14.38
C CYS A 26 12.60 19.87 13.33
N LEU A 27 12.85 20.38 12.11
CA LEU A 27 14.12 20.98 11.56
C LEU A 27 15.39 20.09 11.63
N VAL A 28 16.36 20.01 10.69
CA VAL A 28 16.58 20.37 9.26
C VAL A 28 18.01 19.89 8.86
N SER A 29 18.19 19.40 7.62
CA SER A 29 19.44 19.32 6.79
C SER A 29 20.65 18.48 7.27
N ALA A 30 21.61 17.98 6.45
CA ALA A 30 22.07 18.36 5.11
C ALA A 30 22.85 17.23 4.37
N SER A 31 22.61 17.11 3.06
CA SER A 31 23.54 17.04 1.90
C SER A 31 24.89 16.26 1.89
N LYS A 32 25.03 15.40 0.85
CA LYS A 32 25.92 15.50 -0.36
C LYS A 32 27.12 14.53 -0.55
N ARG A 33 27.19 14.04 -1.81
CA ARG A 33 28.29 13.44 -2.62
C ARG A 33 28.42 11.91 -2.46
N MET A 34 28.61 11.10 -3.51
CA MET A 34 29.40 11.26 -4.73
C MET A 34 28.83 10.48 -5.93
N ALA A 35 29.01 11.04 -7.12
CA ALA A 35 28.86 10.39 -8.42
C ALA A 35 30.20 9.76 -8.85
N ALA A 36 30.15 8.59 -9.50
CA ALA A 36 30.96 8.20 -10.66
C ALA A 36 31.08 6.66 -10.73
N ALA A 37 30.45 6.05 -11.74
CA ALA A 37 30.98 4.90 -12.49
C ALA A 37 29.99 4.53 -13.60
N ALA A 38 29.91 5.41 -14.61
CA ALA A 38 29.37 5.04 -15.90
C ALA A 38 30.49 4.36 -16.71
N GLN A 39 30.16 3.23 -17.34
CA GLN A 39 30.61 2.73 -18.66
C GLN A 39 31.08 1.26 -18.65
N ARG A 40 30.62 0.57 -19.72
CA ARG A 40 30.90 -0.81 -20.18
C ARG A 40 29.95 -1.83 -19.53
N VAL A 41 29.03 -2.46 -20.25
CA VAL A 41 29.27 -3.30 -21.44
C VAL A 41 28.14 -3.14 -22.46
N ALA A 42 28.53 -2.78 -23.69
CA ALA A 42 27.72 -2.99 -24.88
C ALA A 42 28.00 -4.40 -25.42
N ALA A 43 26.94 -5.11 -25.81
CA ALA A 43 26.85 -6.07 -26.92
C ALA A 43 25.96 -7.28 -26.57
N TRP A 44 24.67 -7.19 -26.92
CA TRP A 44 23.92 -8.28 -27.55
C TRP A 44 22.65 -7.71 -28.18
N SER A 45 22.66 -7.66 -29.51
CA SER A 45 21.61 -7.13 -30.35
C SER A 45 20.74 -8.28 -30.88
N SER A 46 19.44 -8.18 -30.67
CA SER A 46 18.38 -8.81 -31.45
C SER A 46 17.18 -7.85 -31.50
N PRO A 47 16.38 -7.84 -32.58
CA PRO A 47 15.54 -6.70 -32.92
C PRO A 47 14.26 -6.70 -32.07
N ILE A 48 14.21 -5.82 -31.07
CA ILE A 48 12.97 -5.53 -30.34
C ILE A 48 12.16 -4.56 -31.22
N ALA A 49 11.03 -5.04 -31.72
CA ALA A 49 9.96 -4.22 -32.27
C ALA A 49 9.74 -3.01 -31.34
N SER A 50 9.75 -1.80 -31.91
CA SER A 50 9.66 -0.54 -31.18
C SER A 50 8.37 -0.45 -30.37
N ARG A 51 8.41 -0.97 -29.13
CA ARG A 51 7.43 -0.66 -28.10
C ARG A 51 7.83 0.71 -27.60
N VAL A 52 7.14 1.73 -28.10
CA VAL A 52 7.11 3.04 -27.44
C VAL A 52 6.83 2.75 -25.96
N PRO A 53 7.73 3.11 -25.03
CA PRO A 53 7.48 2.88 -23.62
C PRO A 53 6.16 3.57 -23.26
N PRO A 54 5.23 2.93 -22.52
CA PRO A 54 4.07 3.66 -22.03
C PRO A 54 4.59 4.87 -21.26
N ALA A 55 4.10 6.05 -21.64
CA ALA A 55 4.44 7.30 -20.99
C ALA A 55 4.13 7.17 -19.50
N ARG A 56 4.98 7.75 -18.64
CA ARG A 56 4.61 7.89 -17.23
C ARG A 56 3.28 8.65 -17.15
N PRO A 57 2.35 8.27 -16.26
CA PRO A 57 1.16 9.09 -16.03
C PRO A 57 1.67 10.50 -15.71
N GLN A 58 1.23 11.45 -16.53
CA GLN A 58 1.73 12.82 -16.49
C GLN A 58 1.06 13.60 -15.35
N CYS A 59 -0.07 13.07 -14.84
CA CYS A 59 -0.85 13.63 -13.75
C CYS A 59 -1.35 12.54 -12.79
N VAL A 60 -1.50 12.90 -11.50
CA VAL A 60 -2.04 12.04 -10.42
C VAL A 60 -3.44 11.50 -10.75
N SER A 61 -4.23 12.24 -11.53
CA SER A 61 -5.58 11.84 -11.97
C SER A 61 -5.61 10.67 -12.95
N GLU A 62 -4.47 10.26 -13.52
CA GLU A 62 -4.40 9.14 -14.46
C GLU A 62 -4.16 7.79 -13.76
N LEU A 63 -4.00 7.80 -12.44
CA LEU A 63 -3.68 6.60 -11.66
C LEU A 63 -4.87 5.66 -11.50
N ILE A 64 -6.07 6.22 -11.35
CA ILE A 64 -7.30 5.48 -11.08
C ILE A 64 -8.08 5.27 -12.39
N ASN A 65 -8.72 4.11 -12.50
CA ASN A 65 -9.70 3.81 -13.53
C ASN A 65 -11.01 4.57 -13.27
N HIS A 66 -11.06 5.83 -13.67
CA HIS A 66 -12.21 6.71 -13.42
C HIS A 66 -13.49 6.32 -14.17
N THR A 67 -13.38 5.51 -15.22
CA THR A 67 -14.55 4.93 -15.91
C THR A 67 -15.29 3.95 -15.01
N LYS A 68 -14.56 3.16 -14.22
CA LYS A 68 -15.15 2.21 -13.24
C LYS A 68 -15.39 2.85 -11.88
N TYR A 69 -14.54 3.80 -11.49
CA TYR A 69 -14.57 4.44 -10.18
C TYR A 69 -14.66 5.97 -10.33
N PRO A 70 -15.88 6.54 -10.37
CA PRO A 70 -16.10 7.97 -10.60
C PRO A 70 -15.76 8.83 -9.37
N LEU A 71 -14.55 8.69 -8.83
CA LEU A 71 -14.11 9.30 -7.57
C LEU A 71 -13.98 10.82 -7.62
N LEU A 72 -13.93 11.42 -8.82
CA LEU A 72 -13.72 12.87 -8.99
C LEU A 72 -15.00 13.70 -8.77
N ASP A 73 -16.18 13.10 -8.90
CA ASP A 73 -17.45 13.77 -8.64
C ASP A 73 -18.26 13.04 -7.58
N ARG A 74 -18.03 13.45 -6.32
CA ARG A 74 -18.74 12.93 -5.12
C ARG A 74 -20.24 13.20 -5.13
N ARG A 75 -20.74 14.05 -6.03
CA ARG A 75 -22.19 14.35 -6.16
C ARG A 75 -22.86 13.55 -7.28
N SER A 76 -22.08 12.82 -8.08
CA SER A 76 -22.64 12.03 -9.17
C SER A 76 -23.45 10.84 -8.66
N THR A 77 -24.44 10.42 -9.45
CA THR A 77 -25.20 9.19 -9.17
C THR A 77 -24.29 7.96 -9.14
N GLY A 78 -23.31 7.89 -10.06
CA GLY A 78 -22.34 6.79 -10.10
C GLY A 78 -21.47 6.70 -8.84
N TYR A 79 -21.13 7.83 -8.22
CA TYR A 79 -20.42 7.82 -6.93
C TYR A 79 -21.31 7.29 -5.81
N ALA A 80 -22.57 7.73 -5.74
CA ALA A 80 -23.51 7.26 -4.72
C ALA A 80 -23.79 5.75 -4.83
N GLU A 81 -23.93 5.24 -6.06
CA GLU A 81 -24.10 3.80 -6.32
C GLU A 81 -22.86 2.99 -5.90
N LEU A 82 -21.66 3.46 -6.27
CA LEU A 82 -20.39 2.85 -5.85
C LEU A 82 -20.29 2.80 -4.32
N LEU A 83 -20.56 3.92 -3.65
CA LEU A 83 -20.52 4.01 -2.19
C LEU A 83 -21.48 3.04 -1.52
N HIS A 84 -22.73 2.96 -2.00
CA HIS A 84 -23.72 2.03 -1.48
C HIS A 84 -23.27 0.58 -1.64
N HIS A 85 -22.78 0.21 -2.82
CA HIS A 85 -22.27 -1.13 -3.09
C HIS A 85 -21.07 -1.48 -2.18
N SER A 86 -20.11 -0.57 -2.06
CA SER A 86 -18.90 -0.76 -1.27
C SER A 86 -19.20 -0.92 0.22
N ARG A 87 -20.08 -0.09 0.79
CA ARG A 87 -20.54 -0.24 2.18
C ARG A 87 -21.24 -1.57 2.41
N ARG A 88 -22.11 -1.98 1.49
CA ARG A 88 -22.80 -3.27 1.57
C ARG A 88 -21.81 -4.43 1.54
N GLN A 89 -20.82 -4.39 0.65
CA GLN A 89 -19.80 -5.44 0.58
C GLN A 89 -19.01 -5.51 1.90
N LEU A 90 -18.48 -4.38 2.38
CA LEU A 90 -17.72 -4.31 3.61
C LEU A 90 -18.51 -4.82 4.82
N ALA A 91 -19.80 -4.44 4.95
CA ALA A 91 -20.66 -4.89 6.02
C ALA A 91 -20.96 -6.41 5.99
N LEU A 92 -20.97 -7.02 4.80
CA LEU A 92 -21.26 -8.44 4.64
C LEU A 92 -20.04 -9.35 4.84
N THR A 93 -18.86 -8.88 4.45
CA THR A 93 -17.66 -9.73 4.35
C THR A 93 -16.51 -9.28 5.25
N GLY A 94 -16.60 -8.09 5.84
CA GLY A 94 -15.47 -7.42 6.49
C GLY A 94 -14.41 -6.93 5.50
N MET A 95 -14.66 -7.03 4.19
CA MET A 95 -13.68 -6.71 3.14
C MET A 95 -14.32 -6.11 1.88
N LEU A 96 -13.83 -4.96 1.45
CA LEU A 96 -14.19 -4.34 0.17
C LEU A 96 -13.13 -4.67 -0.89
N LYS A 97 -13.56 -5.23 -2.02
CA LYS A 97 -12.69 -5.55 -3.17
C LYS A 97 -12.91 -4.55 -4.31
N LEU A 98 -11.89 -3.75 -4.64
CA LEU A 98 -11.93 -2.82 -5.79
C LEU A 98 -11.12 -3.38 -6.98
N GLU A 99 -11.72 -4.27 -7.75
CA GLU A 99 -11.07 -4.86 -8.92
C GLU A 99 -10.79 -3.82 -10.00
N ASN A 100 -9.61 -3.88 -10.62
CA ASN A 100 -9.21 -2.95 -11.68
C ASN A 100 -9.30 -1.47 -11.26
N LEU A 101 -8.97 -1.18 -9.99
CA LEU A 101 -8.91 0.19 -9.45
C LEU A 101 -7.90 1.05 -10.21
N LEU A 102 -6.72 0.49 -10.48
CA LEU A 102 -5.69 1.19 -11.22
C LEU A 102 -6.02 1.24 -12.71
N SER A 103 -5.66 2.35 -13.36
CA SER A 103 -5.59 2.36 -14.82
C SER A 103 -4.49 1.39 -15.30
N ASN A 104 -4.63 0.87 -16.52
CA ASN A 104 -3.61 0.00 -17.11
C ASN A 104 -2.25 0.70 -17.19
N GLN A 105 -2.23 2.00 -17.48
CA GLN A 105 -1.01 2.79 -17.54
C GLN A 105 -0.35 2.91 -16.16
N ALA A 106 -1.14 3.16 -15.11
CA ALA A 106 -0.64 3.24 -13.74
C ALA A 106 -0.03 1.90 -13.29
N LEU A 107 -0.71 0.78 -13.57
CA LEU A 107 -0.18 -0.55 -13.28
C LEU A 107 1.20 -0.76 -13.91
N GLN A 108 1.36 -0.42 -15.19
CA GLN A 108 2.65 -0.58 -15.88
C GLN A 108 3.75 0.29 -15.27
N VAL A 109 3.42 1.47 -14.75
CA VAL A 109 4.39 2.32 -14.06
C VAL A 109 4.75 1.78 -12.70
N PHE A 110 3.78 1.26 -11.94
CA PHE A 110 4.03 0.66 -10.63
C PHE A 110 4.95 -0.53 -10.73
N LEU A 111 4.69 -1.42 -11.70
CA LEU A 111 5.54 -2.59 -11.96
C LEU A 111 6.95 -2.21 -12.38
N LYS A 112 7.11 -1.14 -13.17
CA LYS A 112 8.45 -0.64 -13.55
C LYS A 112 9.18 -0.01 -12.37
N GLU A 113 8.49 0.73 -11.51
CA GLU A 113 9.09 1.30 -10.31
C GLU A 113 9.55 0.20 -9.35
N GLU A 114 8.68 -0.79 -9.11
CA GLU A 114 8.96 -1.95 -8.28
C GLU A 114 10.16 -2.75 -8.81
N GLU A 115 10.17 -3.09 -10.09
CA GLU A 115 11.25 -3.87 -10.70
C GLU A 115 12.59 -3.10 -10.71
N GLU A 116 12.57 -1.78 -10.87
CA GLU A 116 13.79 -0.96 -10.78
C GLU A 116 14.34 -0.92 -9.34
N ILE A 117 13.47 -0.82 -8.33
CA ILE A 117 13.88 -0.90 -6.92
C ILE A 117 14.50 -2.28 -6.65
N TRP A 118 13.88 -3.34 -7.17
CA TRP A 118 14.38 -4.69 -7.05
C TRP A 118 15.77 -4.86 -7.68
N ARG A 119 15.91 -4.48 -8.96
CA ARG A 119 17.15 -4.60 -9.74
C ARG A 119 18.32 -3.82 -9.14
N THR A 120 18.03 -2.72 -8.46
CA THR A 120 19.06 -1.86 -7.83
C THR A 120 19.38 -2.25 -6.39
N GLY A 121 18.70 -3.26 -5.83
CA GLY A 121 18.88 -3.68 -4.44
C GLY A 121 18.33 -2.67 -3.44
N GLY A 122 17.33 -1.88 -3.83
CA GLY A 122 16.72 -0.85 -2.99
C GLY A 122 15.69 -1.36 -1.96
N SER A 123 15.53 -2.67 -1.84
CA SER A 123 14.66 -3.32 -0.85
C SER A 123 15.47 -3.89 0.31
N SER A 124 14.82 -4.04 1.47
CA SER A 124 15.38 -4.72 2.63
C SER A 124 14.77 -6.11 2.74
N HIS A 125 15.61 -7.14 2.80
CA HIS A 125 15.17 -8.50 3.13
C HIS A 125 15.00 -8.60 4.64
N VAL A 126 13.80 -8.96 5.09
CA VAL A 126 13.44 -8.99 6.50
C VAL A 126 12.97 -10.40 6.86
N LYS A 127 13.51 -10.95 7.94
CA LYS A 127 13.09 -12.22 8.54
C LYS A 127 12.81 -12.00 10.02
N TYR A 128 11.63 -12.40 10.48
CA TYR A 128 11.27 -12.31 11.89
C TYR A 128 10.19 -13.32 12.25
N SER A 129 10.02 -13.56 13.55
CA SER A 129 8.89 -14.30 14.09
C SER A 129 7.96 -13.35 14.84
N HIS A 130 6.67 -13.63 14.78
CA HIS A 130 5.64 -12.88 15.49
C HIS A 130 4.58 -13.83 16.01
N THR A 131 3.81 -13.41 17.01
CA THR A 131 2.68 -14.19 17.50
C THR A 131 1.41 -13.80 16.73
N THR A 132 0.47 -14.73 16.59
CA THR A 132 -0.86 -14.47 16.02
C THR A 132 -1.75 -13.66 16.96
N GLU A 133 -1.37 -13.50 18.22
CA GLU A 133 -2.25 -13.00 19.26
C GLU A 133 -2.37 -11.48 19.25
N PHE A 134 -3.63 -11.04 19.17
CA PHE A 134 -4.03 -9.67 19.33
C PHE A 134 -4.88 -9.52 20.60
N ASN A 135 -4.36 -9.87 21.77
CA ASN A 135 -5.19 -9.85 22.98
C ASN A 135 -4.40 -9.53 24.25
N THR A 136 -4.27 -8.24 24.54
CA THR A 136 -4.17 -7.75 25.92
C THR A 136 -5.27 -8.34 26.79
N ASP A 137 -6.48 -8.49 26.25
CA ASP A 137 -7.68 -8.92 26.97
C ASP A 137 -7.65 -10.38 27.46
N LEU A 138 -7.02 -11.30 26.72
CA LEU A 138 -6.91 -12.72 27.12
C LEU A 138 -5.87 -12.89 28.23
N ARG A 139 -4.76 -12.13 28.14
CA ARG A 139 -3.76 -12.04 29.20
C ARG A 139 -4.34 -11.43 30.47
N GLU A 140 -5.11 -10.34 30.35
CA GLU A 140 -5.79 -9.71 31.48
C GLU A 140 -6.84 -10.63 32.13
N LYS A 141 -7.47 -11.51 31.36
CA LYS A 141 -8.41 -12.53 31.86
C LYS A 141 -7.73 -13.78 32.44
N GLY A 142 -6.40 -13.82 32.51
CA GLY A 142 -5.66 -14.90 33.15
C GLY A 142 -5.68 -16.23 32.37
N HIS A 143 -6.03 -16.20 31.09
CA HIS A 143 -5.84 -17.35 30.22
C HIS A 143 -4.33 -17.52 30.01
N GLY A 144 -3.77 -18.63 30.50
CA GLY A 144 -2.39 -19.01 30.21
C GLY A 144 -2.28 -19.33 28.74
N ILE A 145 -1.63 -18.45 27.98
CA ILE A 145 -1.40 -18.66 26.55
C ILE A 145 0.06 -19.05 26.38
N ASP A 146 0.28 -20.24 25.81
CA ASP A 146 1.62 -20.72 25.49
C ASP A 146 2.10 -19.99 24.23
N GLU A 147 2.92 -18.97 24.41
CA GLU A 147 3.48 -18.15 23.33
C GLU A 147 4.25 -18.98 22.29
N ALA A 148 4.71 -20.19 22.67
CA ALA A 148 5.43 -21.08 21.76
C ALA A 148 4.52 -21.77 20.73
N GLU A 149 3.23 -21.96 21.04
CA GLU A 149 2.27 -22.64 20.15
C GLU A 149 1.65 -21.72 19.09
N ASN A 150 1.81 -20.40 19.24
CA ASN A 150 1.22 -19.37 18.36
C ASN A 150 2.27 -18.55 17.59
N LEU A 151 3.49 -19.09 17.45
CA LEU A 151 4.58 -18.43 16.75
C LEU A 151 4.48 -18.63 15.23
N GLU A 152 4.38 -17.53 14.52
CA GLU A 152 4.38 -17.45 13.07
C GLU A 152 5.71 -16.90 12.56
N PHE A 153 5.98 -17.13 11.28
CA PHE A 153 7.21 -16.68 10.64
C PHE A 153 6.91 -15.77 9.45
N ALA A 154 7.67 -14.69 9.36
CA ALA A 154 7.65 -13.77 8.24
C ALA A 154 9.04 -13.70 7.59
N GLU A 155 9.05 -13.83 6.27
CA GLU A 155 10.17 -13.56 5.39
C GLU A 155 9.66 -12.83 4.14
N GLN A 156 10.17 -11.64 3.89
CA GLN A 156 9.69 -10.74 2.84
C GLN A 156 10.73 -9.70 2.44
N HIS A 157 10.53 -9.07 1.29
CA HIS A 157 11.30 -7.91 0.86
C HIS A 157 10.45 -6.64 0.98
N VAL A 158 10.92 -5.67 1.76
CA VAL A 158 10.16 -4.46 2.09
C VAL A 158 10.87 -3.23 1.55
N VAL A 159 10.09 -2.29 1.04
CA VAL A 159 10.52 -0.94 0.66
C VAL A 159 9.64 0.06 1.38
N GLY A 160 10.22 0.82 2.30
CA GLY A 160 9.52 1.87 3.03
C GLY A 160 9.29 3.13 2.18
N TYR A 161 8.32 3.95 2.58
CA TYR A 161 7.97 5.21 1.90
C TYR A 161 9.18 6.13 1.63
N HIS A 162 10.14 6.19 2.56
CA HIS A 162 11.33 7.03 2.44
C HIS A 162 12.32 6.53 1.37
N GLN A 163 12.32 5.23 1.04
CA GLN A 163 13.17 4.62 0.00
C GLN A 163 12.62 4.84 -1.42
N LEU A 164 11.31 5.04 -1.54
CA LEU A 164 10.66 5.33 -2.82
C LEU A 164 11.13 6.67 -3.40
N ALA A 165 11.29 6.73 -4.73
CA ALA A 165 11.70 7.93 -5.44
C ALA A 165 10.78 9.13 -5.16
N LYS A 166 11.33 10.36 -5.23
CA LYS A 166 10.56 11.60 -4.97
C LYS A 166 9.31 11.73 -5.85
N HIS A 167 9.40 11.27 -7.11
CA HIS A 167 8.31 11.31 -8.09
C HIS A 167 7.70 9.93 -8.34
N SER A 168 7.66 9.08 -7.31
CA SER A 168 7.07 7.74 -7.40
C SER A 168 5.55 7.83 -7.60
N ALA A 169 5.04 7.03 -8.53
CA ALA A 169 3.61 6.88 -8.77
C ALA A 169 2.89 6.18 -7.58
N LEU A 170 3.59 5.32 -6.83
CA LEU A 170 3.09 4.75 -5.57
C LEU A 170 2.84 5.85 -4.53
N LYS A 171 3.76 6.81 -4.38
CA LYS A 171 3.54 7.98 -3.52
C LYS A 171 2.37 8.81 -4.01
N ALA A 172 2.27 9.04 -5.31
CA ALA A 172 1.18 9.81 -5.89
C ALA A 172 -0.20 9.17 -5.62
N LEU A 173 -0.29 7.84 -5.67
CA LEU A 173 -1.52 7.12 -5.30
C LEU A 173 -1.83 7.23 -3.81
N TYR A 174 -0.82 7.11 -2.94
CA TYR A 174 -1.01 7.30 -1.50
C TYR A 174 -1.57 8.69 -1.16
N HIS A 175 -1.13 9.72 -1.89
CA HIS A 175 -1.63 11.11 -1.75
C HIS A 175 -2.87 11.41 -2.60
N HIS A 176 -3.52 10.42 -3.21
CA HIS A 176 -4.67 10.61 -4.08
C HIS A 176 -5.92 10.96 -3.26
N MET A 177 -6.15 12.26 -3.02
CA MET A 177 -7.23 12.76 -2.16
C MET A 177 -8.64 12.24 -2.51
N PRO A 178 -9.06 12.11 -3.78
CA PRO A 178 -10.37 11.54 -4.09
C PRO A 178 -10.51 10.07 -3.67
N LEU A 179 -9.39 9.32 -3.63
CA LEU A 179 -9.39 7.93 -3.14
C LEU A 179 -9.50 7.90 -1.61
N LEU A 180 -8.72 8.74 -0.92
CA LEU A 180 -8.84 8.88 0.55
C LEU A 180 -10.25 9.27 0.96
N GLN A 181 -10.85 10.25 0.28
CA GLN A 181 -12.23 10.68 0.53
C GLN A 181 -13.24 9.57 0.27
N PHE A 182 -13.05 8.79 -0.79
CA PHE A 182 -13.89 7.63 -1.04
C PHE A 182 -13.79 6.57 0.06
N VAL A 183 -12.58 6.24 0.51
CA VAL A 183 -12.40 5.30 1.63
C VAL A 183 -13.02 5.86 2.91
N SER A 184 -12.83 7.15 3.20
CA SER A 184 -13.45 7.85 4.34
C SER A 184 -14.98 7.77 4.29
N ASP A 185 -15.57 8.02 3.11
CA ASP A 185 -17.01 7.90 2.90
C ASP A 185 -17.47 6.43 3.09
N VAL A 186 -16.74 5.43 2.57
CA VAL A 186 -17.08 4.01 2.78
C VAL A 186 -17.06 3.64 4.27
N MET A 187 -16.04 4.09 5.01
CA MET A 187 -15.85 3.77 6.42
C MET A 187 -16.77 4.56 7.35
N GLU A 188 -17.42 5.61 6.84
CA GLU A 188 -18.22 6.55 7.63
C GLU A 188 -17.42 7.22 8.75
N GLN A 189 -16.14 7.46 8.49
CA GLN A 189 -15.17 8.02 9.43
C GLN A 189 -14.22 8.95 8.69
N GLU A 190 -13.78 10.03 9.36
CA GLU A 190 -12.77 10.92 8.79
C GLU A 190 -11.41 10.22 8.79
N LEU A 191 -10.79 10.12 7.60
CA LEU A 191 -9.49 9.48 7.44
C LEU A 191 -8.42 10.49 7.06
N TRP A 192 -7.24 10.32 7.65
CA TRP A 192 -6.08 11.14 7.42
C TRP A 192 -4.93 10.29 6.92
N LEU A 193 -4.08 10.88 6.09
CA LEU A 193 -2.81 10.25 5.73
C LEU A 193 -1.93 10.15 6.97
N SER A 194 -1.33 8.97 7.18
CA SER A 194 -0.38 8.75 8.27
C SER A 194 0.75 9.79 8.24
N ALA A 195 0.95 10.43 9.40
CA ALA A 195 2.03 11.37 9.64
C ALA A 195 3.39 10.65 9.81
N ASP A 196 3.39 9.34 10.09
CA ASP A 196 4.60 8.55 10.30
C ASP A 196 5.47 8.59 9.03
N PRO A 197 6.69 9.15 9.09
CA PRO A 197 7.58 9.22 7.93
C PRO A 197 8.08 7.86 7.43
N MET A 198 8.04 6.83 8.29
CA MET A 198 8.55 5.50 8.03
C MET A 198 7.46 4.49 7.68
N ASN A 199 6.30 4.55 8.35
CA ASN A 199 5.26 3.51 8.22
C ASN A 199 3.99 3.93 7.45
N ARG A 200 4.02 5.05 6.71
CA ARG A 200 2.83 5.52 5.98
C ARG A 200 2.45 4.69 4.74
N LEU A 201 3.45 4.07 4.11
CA LEU A 201 3.32 3.24 2.92
C LEU A 201 4.53 2.34 2.86
N HIS A 202 4.31 1.07 2.57
CA HIS A 202 5.37 0.13 2.26
C HIS A 202 4.98 -0.67 1.01
N LEU A 203 5.99 -1.08 0.24
CA LEU A 203 5.84 -2.03 -0.84
C LEU A 203 6.50 -3.33 -0.42
N ASN A 204 5.76 -4.42 -0.52
CA ASN A 204 6.23 -5.76 -0.19
C ASN A 204 6.36 -6.57 -1.48
N ARG A 205 7.52 -7.21 -1.67
CA ARG A 205 7.76 -8.21 -2.72
C ARG A 205 7.95 -9.57 -2.04
N TYR A 206 7.19 -10.55 -2.51
CA TYR A 206 7.32 -11.94 -2.12
C TYR A 206 7.93 -12.74 -3.27
N THR A 207 8.97 -13.50 -2.95
CA THR A 207 9.68 -14.44 -3.82
C THR A 207 9.43 -15.87 -3.38
N GLY A 208 10.06 -16.85 -4.04
CA GLY A 208 9.81 -18.27 -3.75
C GLY A 208 10.26 -18.64 -2.34
N GLY A 209 9.30 -19.00 -1.47
CA GLY A 209 9.55 -19.38 -0.07
C GLY A 209 9.25 -18.27 0.94
N ASP A 210 9.05 -17.03 0.47
CA ASP A 210 8.65 -15.91 1.32
C ASP A 210 7.23 -16.12 1.87
N GLN A 211 6.99 -15.67 3.09
CA GLN A 211 5.69 -15.76 3.77
C GLN A 211 5.53 -14.62 4.77
N LEU A 212 4.29 -14.25 5.10
CA LEU A 212 4.03 -13.27 6.15
C LEU A 212 3.53 -13.93 7.45
N GLY A 213 3.17 -15.21 7.40
CA GLY A 213 2.50 -15.90 8.50
C GLY A 213 1.10 -15.34 8.79
N TRP A 214 0.32 -16.09 9.56
CA TRP A 214 -0.95 -15.55 10.07
C TRP A 214 -0.68 -14.41 11.05
N HIS A 215 -1.46 -13.33 10.97
CA HIS A 215 -1.39 -12.22 11.89
C HIS A 215 -2.68 -11.39 11.83
N HIS A 216 -2.86 -10.55 12.84
CA HIS A 216 -3.80 -9.43 12.81
C HIS A 216 -3.01 -8.14 12.65
N ASP A 217 -3.49 -7.25 11.77
CA ASP A 217 -2.91 -5.93 11.63
C ASP A 217 -3.18 -5.09 12.89
N LYS A 218 -2.19 -4.25 13.24
CA LYS A 218 -2.31 -3.34 14.39
C LYS A 218 -3.16 -2.10 14.11
N SER A 219 -3.52 -1.87 12.86
CA SER A 219 -4.33 -0.74 12.45
C SER A 219 -5.81 -1.11 12.45
N GLU A 220 -6.67 -0.13 12.76
CA GLU A 220 -8.13 -0.30 12.71
C GLU A 220 -8.63 -0.64 11.29
N PHE A 221 -7.86 -0.27 10.26
CA PHE A 221 -8.07 -0.71 8.89
C PHE A 221 -6.75 -0.70 8.12
N PHE A 222 -6.73 -1.40 6.99
CA PHE A 222 -5.64 -1.35 6.03
C PHE A 222 -6.19 -1.33 4.60
N PHE A 223 -5.43 -0.71 3.71
CA PHE A 223 -5.71 -0.69 2.27
C PHE A 223 -4.55 -1.37 1.54
N ASN A 224 -4.81 -2.56 1.00
CA ASN A 224 -3.79 -3.32 0.27
C ASN A 224 -4.08 -3.27 -1.23
N LEU A 225 -3.05 -2.98 -2.01
CA LEU A 225 -3.03 -3.15 -3.45
C LEU A 225 -2.24 -4.42 -3.76
N VAL A 226 -2.92 -5.45 -4.31
CA VAL A 226 -2.31 -6.72 -4.70
C VAL A 226 -2.41 -7.01 -6.20
#